data_AF-A0A1D7NLW7-F1
#
_entry.id   AF-A0A1D7NLW7-F1
#
_cell.length_a   1.000
_cell.length_b   1.000
_cell.length_c   1.000
_cell.angle_alpha   90.00
_cell.angle_beta   90.00
_cell.angle_gamma   90.00
#
_symmetry.space_group_name_H-M   'P 1'
#
loop_
_entity.id
_entity.type
_entity.pdbx_description
1 polymer ?
#
loop_
_entity_poly.entity_id
_entity_poly.type
_entity_poly.pdbx_seq_one_letter_code
_entity_poly.pdbx_strand_id
1 'polypeptide(L)'
;MAVPPVRPIAERKIAQHFRDAGAVSMADAIAYTPARPGRQRAFERLKGADVLRTDGQGKWWLDEDRWEGRRSDRRTRVVLAMLAVAAAGAFAALR
;
A
#
# COMPACT_ATOMS: atom_id res chain seq x y z
N MET A 1 20.74 1.51 -8.92
CA MET A 1 19.55 1.70 -9.77
C MET A 1 18.37 2.11 -8.90
N ALA A 2 17.96 3.37 -8.95
CA ALA A 2 16.74 3.82 -8.29
C ALA A 2 15.53 3.25 -9.05
N VAL A 3 14.80 2.34 -8.43
CA VAL A 3 13.55 1.81 -8.99
C VAL A 3 12.60 2.99 -9.13
N PRO A 4 12.14 3.36 -10.34
CA PRO A 4 11.18 4.45 -10.48
C PRO A 4 9.94 4.11 -9.65
N PRO A 5 9.32 5.07 -8.94
CA PRO A 5 8.16 4.79 -8.11
C PRO A 5 7.07 4.18 -9.00
N VAL A 6 6.81 2.88 -8.80
CA VAL A 6 5.89 2.12 -9.63
C VAL A 6 4.54 2.82 -9.59
N ARG A 7 4.06 3.23 -10.77
CA ARG A 7 2.81 3.98 -10.91
C ARG A 7 1.68 3.25 -10.15
N PRO A 8 1.06 3.87 -9.14
CA PRO A 8 0.11 3.21 -8.23
C PRO A 8 -1.26 2.91 -8.87
N ILE A 9 -1.43 3.13 -10.18
CA ILE A 9 -2.74 3.03 -10.83
C ILE A 9 -3.27 1.59 -10.81
N ALA A 10 -2.41 0.58 -11.04
CA ALA A 10 -2.84 -0.81 -11.02
C ALA A 10 -3.20 -1.27 -9.59
N GLU A 11 -2.38 -0.93 -8.60
CA GLU A 11 -2.64 -1.23 -7.18
C GLU A 11 -3.92 -0.54 -6.70
N ARG A 12 -4.10 0.75 -7.02
CA ARG A 12 -5.32 1.51 -6.70
C ARG A 12 -6.56 0.88 -7.31
N LYS A 13 -6.49 0.42 -8.56
CA LYS A 13 -7.61 -0.26 -9.23
C LYS A 13 -7.97 -1.58 -8.55
N ILE A 14 -6.97 -2.34 -8.09
CA ILE A 14 -7.21 -3.57 -7.33
C ILE A 14 -7.86 -3.22 -5.99
N ALA A 15 -7.26 -2.32 -5.21
CA ALA A 15 -7.81 -1.90 -3.92
C ALA A 15 -9.22 -1.31 -4.05
N GLN A 16 -9.50 -0.58 -5.13
CA GLN A 16 -10.84 -0.06 -5.42
C GLN A 16 -11.82 -1.19 -5.76
N HIS A 17 -11.43 -2.18 -6.56
CA HIS A 17 -12.28 -3.34 -6.82
C HIS A 17 -12.69 -4.09 -5.55
N PHE A 18 -11.76 -4.31 -4.62
CA PHE A 18 -12.08 -4.94 -3.33
C PHE A 18 -13.01 -4.06 -2.47
N ARG A 19 -12.78 -2.74 -2.43
CA ARG A 19 -13.68 -1.80 -1.72
C ARG A 19 -15.08 -1.74 -2.34
N ASP A 20 -15.17 -1.66 -3.66
CA ASP A 20 -16.44 -1.62 -4.39
C ASP A 20 -17.24 -2.92 -4.19
N ALA A 21 -16.54 -4.04 -3.98
CA ALA A 21 -17.13 -5.34 -3.66
C ALA A 21 -17.40 -5.55 -2.14
N GLY A 22 -17.05 -4.60 -1.28
CA GLY A 22 -17.14 -4.73 0.18
C GLY A 22 -16.13 -5.68 0.82
N ALA A 23 -15.19 -6.23 0.04
CA ALA A 23 -14.20 -7.20 0.45
C ALA A 23 -13.01 -6.57 1.20
N VAL A 24 -13.33 -5.88 2.30
CA VAL A 24 -12.39 -5.19 3.19
C VAL A 24 -12.20 -5.94 4.53
N SER A 25 -12.90 -7.06 4.69
CA SER A 25 -12.84 -7.92 5.87
C SER A 25 -12.76 -9.39 5.44
N MET A 26 -12.33 -10.27 6.35
CA MET A 26 -12.32 -11.72 6.09
C MET A 26 -13.73 -12.27 5.83
N ALA A 27 -14.75 -11.72 6.47
CA ALA A 27 -16.13 -12.18 6.30
C ALA A 27 -16.65 -11.94 4.87
N ASP A 28 -16.19 -10.85 4.25
CA ASP A 28 -16.61 -10.41 2.92
C ASP A 28 -15.58 -10.75 1.84
N ALA A 29 -14.64 -11.67 2.13
CA ALA A 29 -13.58 -12.03 1.22
C ALA A 29 -14.14 -12.60 -0.10
N ILE A 30 -13.55 -12.18 -1.22
CA ILE A 30 -13.98 -12.59 -2.56
C ILE A 30 -12.89 -13.39 -3.26
N ALA A 31 -13.30 -14.29 -4.15
CA ALA A 31 -12.38 -14.87 -5.12
C ALA A 31 -11.94 -13.78 -6.10
N TYR A 32 -10.63 -13.62 -6.29
CA TYR A 32 -10.08 -12.62 -7.19
C TYR A 32 -8.97 -13.20 -8.06
N THR A 33 -9.21 -13.20 -9.37
CA THR A 33 -8.22 -13.63 -10.36
C THR A 33 -7.89 -12.45 -11.29
N PRO A 34 -6.65 -11.92 -11.28
CA PRO A 34 -6.28 -10.78 -12.10
C PRO A 34 -6.22 -11.15 -13.59
N ALA A 35 -7.13 -10.61 -14.39
CA ALA A 35 -7.24 -10.90 -15.83
C ALA A 35 -6.11 -10.33 -16.73
N ARG A 36 -5.19 -9.51 -16.21
CA ARG A 36 -4.12 -8.86 -17.01
C ARG A 36 -2.75 -9.00 -16.34
N PRO A 37 -1.64 -9.19 -17.09
CA PRO A 37 -0.29 -9.32 -16.52
C PRO A 37 0.13 -8.13 -15.65
N GLY A 38 -0.27 -6.92 -16.02
CA GLY A 38 0.00 -5.71 -15.23
C GLY A 38 -0.73 -5.69 -13.87
N ARG A 39 -1.92 -6.31 -13.79
CA ARG A 39 -2.65 -6.50 -12.53
C ARG A 39 -2.08 -7.65 -11.71
N GLN A 40 -1.61 -8.74 -12.34
CA GLN A 40 -0.94 -9.83 -11.64
C GLN A 40 0.25 -9.31 -10.83
N ARG A 41 1.16 -8.54 -11.45
CA ARG A 41 2.33 -7.99 -10.74
C ARG A 41 1.95 -7.05 -9.59
N ALA A 42 0.81 -6.35 -9.70
CA ALA A 42 0.33 -5.48 -8.63
C ALA A 42 -0.33 -6.29 -7.50
N PHE A 43 -1.05 -7.35 -7.85
CA PHE A 43 -1.64 -8.29 -6.91
C PHE A 43 -0.56 -8.98 -6.07
N GLU A 44 0.49 -9.51 -6.70
CA GLU A 44 1.63 -10.10 -5.97
C GLU A 44 2.35 -9.10 -5.06
N ARG A 45 2.46 -7.83 -5.49
CA ARG A 45 3.03 -6.75 -4.66
C ARG A 45 2.18 -6.42 -3.44
N LEU A 46 0.86 -6.46 -3.58
CA LEU A 46 -0.08 -6.21 -2.47
C LEU A 46 -0.11 -7.41 -1.50
N LYS A 47 0.01 -8.64 -2.01
CA LYS A 47 0.19 -9.85 -1.20
C LYS A 47 1.47 -9.79 -0.37
N GLY A 48 2.62 -9.53 -1.01
CA GLY A 48 3.91 -9.43 -0.32
C GLY A 48 4.03 -8.24 0.65
N ALA A 49 3.04 -7.36 0.66
CA ALA A 49 2.94 -6.24 1.59
C ALA A 49 1.88 -6.43 2.69
N ASP A 50 1.26 -7.62 2.76
CA ASP A 50 0.12 -7.95 3.62
C ASP A 50 -1.09 -7.01 3.45
N VAL A 51 -1.19 -6.30 2.32
CA VAL A 51 -2.34 -5.44 2.02
C VAL A 51 -3.51 -6.27 1.50
N LEU A 52 -3.22 -7.33 0.74
CA LEU A 52 -4.21 -8.34 0.38
C LEU A 52 -3.95 -9.60 1.18
N ARG A 53 -4.91 -9.96 2.02
CA ARG A 53 -4.87 -11.14 2.88
C ARG A 53 -5.81 -12.20 2.35
N THR A 54 -5.53 -13.44 2.67
CA THR A 54 -6.31 -14.61 2.22
C THR A 54 -6.83 -15.40 3.39
N ASP A 55 -7.98 -16.04 3.19
CA ASP A 55 -8.59 -16.97 4.14
C ASP A 55 -7.93 -18.35 4.10
N GLY A 56 -6.95 -18.53 3.21
CA GLY A 56 -6.29 -19.82 2.94
C GLY A 56 -7.10 -20.74 2.02
N GLN A 57 -8.31 -20.34 1.64
CA GLN A 57 -9.24 -21.09 0.78
C GLN A 57 -9.40 -20.44 -0.62
N GLY A 58 -8.55 -19.45 -0.93
CA GLY A 58 -8.51 -18.79 -2.23
C GLY A 58 -9.37 -17.53 -2.33
N LYS A 59 -9.98 -17.09 -1.22
CA LYS A 59 -10.61 -15.76 -1.16
C LYS A 59 -9.62 -14.76 -0.60
N TRP A 60 -9.84 -13.51 -0.98
CA TRP A 60 -8.98 -12.39 -0.68
C TRP A 60 -9.80 -11.23 -0.15
N TRP A 61 -9.24 -10.50 0.79
CA TRP A 61 -9.76 -9.22 1.24
C TRP A 61 -8.65 -8.18 1.34
N LEU A 62 -9.06 -6.92 1.24
CA LEU A 62 -8.19 -5.78 1.43
C LEU A 62 -8.12 -5.44 2.92
N ASP A 63 -6.91 -5.41 3.47
CA ASP A 63 -6.65 -4.88 4.80
C ASP A 63 -6.53 -3.35 4.68
N GLU A 64 -7.58 -2.63 5.09
CA GLU A 64 -7.64 -1.17 4.93
C GLU A 64 -6.60 -0.44 5.78
N ASP A 65 -6.34 -0.92 7.00
CA ASP A 65 -5.33 -0.33 7.90
C ASP A 65 -3.94 -0.41 7.27
N ARG A 66 -3.58 -1.56 6.70
CA ARG A 66 -2.30 -1.73 5.98
C ARG A 66 -2.26 -0.93 4.69
N TRP A 67 -3.37 -0.84 3.96
CA TRP A 67 -3.47 -0.04 2.74
C TRP A 67 -3.29 1.45 3.02
N GLU A 68 -3.93 1.96 4.08
CA GLU A 68 -3.80 3.35 4.52
C GLU A 68 -2.42 3.64 5.10
N GLY A 69 -1.89 2.76 5.95
CA GLY A 69 -0.54 2.84 6.49
C GLY A 69 0.52 2.93 5.39
N ARG A 70 0.41 2.11 4.33
CA ARG A 70 1.30 2.17 3.16
C ARG A 70 1.18 3.47 2.37
N ARG A 71 -0.01 4.10 2.38
CA ARG A 71 -0.24 5.40 1.73
C ARG A 71 0.29 6.55 2.61
N SER A 72 0.13 6.43 3.93
CA SER A 72 0.52 7.41 4.93
C SER A 72 2.01 7.39 5.24
N ASP A 73 2.67 6.24 5.18
CA ASP A 73 4.11 6.08 5.44
C ASP A 73 4.98 6.99 4.56
N ARG A 74 4.54 7.31 3.33
CA ARG A 74 5.25 8.30 2.52
C ARG A 74 5.13 9.70 3.11
N ARG A 75 3.95 10.08 3.60
CA ARG A 75 3.71 11.39 4.21
C ARG A 75 4.38 11.48 5.57
N THR A 76 4.24 10.45 6.42
CA THR A 76 4.88 10.36 7.72
C THR A 76 6.39 10.34 7.62
N ARG A 77 6.98 9.56 6.68
CA ARG A 77 8.44 9.60 6.45
C ARG A 77 8.91 10.95 5.90
N VAL A 78 8.17 11.60 5.01
CA VAL A 78 8.52 12.94 4.51
C VAL A 78 8.44 13.97 5.63
N VAL A 79 7.39 13.94 6.46
CA VAL A 79 7.24 14.84 7.61
C VAL A 79 8.33 14.60 8.64
N LEU A 80 8.63 13.34 8.98
CA LEU A 80 9.75 12.99 9.87
C LEU A 80 11.10 13.42 9.29
N ALA A 81 11.33 13.22 7.99
CA ALA A 81 12.55 13.65 7.33
C ALA A 81 12.67 15.19 7.32
N MET A 82 11.59 15.91 7.05
CA MET A 82 11.58 17.38 7.11
C MET A 82 11.79 17.89 8.54
N LEU A 83 11.20 17.24 9.55
CA LEU A 83 11.44 17.56 10.95
C LEU A 83 12.90 17.29 11.35
N ALA A 84 13.48 16.17 10.92
CA ALA A 84 14.89 15.85 11.16
C ALA A 84 15.83 16.87 10.49
N VAL A 85 15.53 17.29 9.25
CA VAL A 85 16.29 18.33 8.54
C VAL A 85 16.14 19.69 9.21
N ALA A 86 14.93 20.06 9.64
CA ALA A 86 14.69 21.31 10.37
C ALA A 86 15.42 21.34 11.73
N ALA A 87 15.39 20.23 12.48
CA ALA A 87 16.12 20.09 13.73
C ALA A 87 17.65 20.16 13.52
N ALA A 88 18.16 19.51 12.48
CA ALA A 88 19.58 19.57 12.13
C ALA A 88 20.02 20.99 11.69
N GLY A 89 19.18 21.70 10.95
CA GLY A 89 19.42 23.09 10.56
C GLY A 89 19.45 24.05 11.75
N ALA A 90 18.52 23.88 12.70
CA ALA A 90 18.49 24.68 13.93
C ALA A 90 19.72 24.43 14.81
N PHE A 91 20.18 23.18 14.91
CA PHE A 91 21.39 22.84 15.67
C PHE A 91 22.68 23.37 15.02
N ALA A 92 22.73 23.41 13.68
CA ALA A 92 23.88 23.96 12.94
C ALA A 92 23.96 25.50 12.98
N ALA A 93 22.84 26.19 13.23
CA ALA A 93 22.80 27.65 13.40
C ALA A 93 23.11 28.10 14.84
N LEU A 94 23.08 27.17 15.81
CA LEU A 94 23.33 27.43 17.23
C LEU A 94 24.75 27.03 17.67
N ARG A 95 25.57 26.47 16.77
CA ARG A 95 27.01 26.20 16.97
C ARG A 95 27.87 27.26 16.28
#